data_AF-Q2UC46-F1
#
_entry.id   AF-Q2UC46-F1
#
_cell.length_a   1.000
_cell.length_b   1.000
_cell.length_c   1.000
_cell.angle_alpha   90.00
_cell.angle_beta   90.00
_cell.angle_gamma   90.00
#
_symmetry.space_group_name_H-M   'P 1'
#
loop_
_entity.id
_entity.type
_entity.pdbx_description
1 polymer ?
#
loop_
_entity_poly.entity_id
_entity_poly.type
_entity_poly.pdbx_seq_one_letter_code
_entity_poly.pdbx_strand_id
1 'polypeptide(L)'
;MGYDEEAPGTDAIKFPRGILDYSLSGHEHQSDLRWKMTGNLGGEQYHDLIRGPLNEGAMFAERQGYHLPQPPSDTWETRSPFTKGIEKSGVGFFTTSFPLNLPKGYDIPLRFVFAFNGSTNVVHTRNYRCQLYVNGFQFGKFVNNLGPQTDFPVPEGILNYNGNNHIAVTLWGLDGGAVLGPEGLQLVASRPIWSGYRKPTAVEWPGYVKRRGAY
;
A
#
# COMPACT_ATOMS: atom_id res chain seq x y z
N MET A 1 -6.53 -9.41 -3.82
CA MET A 1 -7.69 -8.91 -4.57
C MET A 1 -9.01 -9.23 -3.84
N GLY A 2 -9.04 -9.27 -2.50
CA GLY A 2 -10.26 -9.63 -1.76
C GLY A 2 -10.67 -11.11 -1.89
N TYR A 3 -11.71 -11.48 -1.15
CA TYR A 3 -12.51 -12.70 -1.37
C TYR A 3 -13.57 -12.43 -2.43
N ASP A 4 -14.06 -13.49 -3.06
CA ASP A 4 -15.11 -13.39 -4.07
C ASP A 4 -16.47 -13.19 -3.41
N GLU A 5 -17.36 -12.45 -4.07
CA GLU A 5 -18.76 -12.32 -3.65
C GLU A 5 -19.52 -13.64 -3.91
N GLU A 6 -20.60 -13.86 -3.17
CA GLU A 6 -21.40 -15.06 -3.29
C GLU A 6 -22.82 -14.74 -3.79
N ALA A 7 -23.22 -15.42 -4.87
CA ALA A 7 -24.62 -15.60 -5.20
C ALA A 7 -25.18 -16.83 -4.45
N PRO A 8 -26.47 -16.83 -4.03
CA PRO A 8 -27.04 -17.91 -3.25
C PRO A 8 -26.80 -19.30 -3.86
N GLY A 9 -26.22 -20.22 -3.08
CA GLY A 9 -26.01 -21.62 -3.47
C GLY A 9 -24.73 -21.91 -4.26
N THR A 10 -23.82 -20.95 -4.40
CA THR A 10 -22.55 -21.13 -5.14
C THR A 10 -21.35 -21.44 -4.25
N ASP A 11 -21.39 -21.11 -2.96
CA ASP A 11 -20.26 -21.23 -2.03
C ASP A 11 -18.98 -20.50 -2.50
N ALA A 12 -19.10 -19.53 -3.41
CA ALA A 12 -17.97 -18.86 -4.06
C ALA A 12 -17.08 -18.10 -3.05
N ILE A 13 -17.65 -17.57 -1.96
CA ILE A 13 -16.87 -16.91 -0.91
C ILE A 13 -15.84 -17.83 -0.25
N LYS A 14 -16.04 -19.15 -0.34
CA LYS A 14 -15.15 -20.16 0.22
C LYS A 14 -13.95 -20.46 -0.68
N PHE A 15 -13.84 -19.85 -1.86
CA PHE A 15 -12.68 -20.04 -2.74
C PHE A 15 -11.38 -19.66 -2.00
N PRO A 16 -10.48 -20.63 -1.76
CA PRO A 16 -9.31 -20.41 -0.92
C PRO A 16 -8.33 -19.43 -1.57
N ARG A 17 -7.48 -18.82 -0.74
CA ARG A 17 -6.36 -17.97 -1.18
C ARG A 17 -5.06 -18.60 -0.69
N GLY A 18 -4.18 -18.99 -1.60
CA GLY A 18 -2.92 -19.64 -1.27
C GLY A 18 -2.49 -20.66 -2.31
N ILE A 19 -1.77 -21.67 -1.87
CA ILE A 19 -1.31 -22.80 -2.70
C ILE A 19 -2.42 -23.86 -2.70
N LEU A 20 -2.95 -24.20 -3.89
CA LEU A 20 -4.00 -25.21 -4.03
C LEU A 20 -3.42 -26.61 -4.23
N ASP A 21 -2.29 -26.70 -4.94
CA ASP A 21 -1.57 -27.93 -5.22
C ASP A 21 -0.10 -27.61 -5.56
N TYR A 22 0.80 -28.58 -5.42
CA TYR A 22 2.19 -28.48 -5.84
C TYR A 22 2.78 -29.86 -6.17
N SER A 23 3.79 -29.86 -7.02
CA SER A 23 4.65 -31.03 -7.24
C SER A 23 6.09 -30.57 -7.31
N LEU A 24 6.99 -31.31 -6.68
CA LEU A 24 8.42 -31.00 -6.66
C LEU A 24 9.18 -32.13 -7.37
N SER A 25 9.74 -31.82 -8.53
CA SER A 25 10.53 -32.77 -9.31
C SER A 25 11.69 -33.33 -8.47
N GLY A 26 11.85 -34.66 -8.50
CA GLY A 26 12.86 -35.37 -7.70
C GLY A 26 12.39 -35.78 -6.30
N HIS A 27 11.14 -35.47 -5.93
CA HIS A 27 10.51 -35.94 -4.71
C HIS A 27 9.28 -36.80 -5.03
N GLU A 28 9.21 -37.99 -4.45
CA GLU A 28 8.11 -38.93 -4.68
C GLU A 28 6.85 -38.58 -3.88
N HIS A 29 7.00 -37.86 -2.76
CA HIS A 29 5.91 -37.55 -1.84
C HIS A 29 5.84 -36.05 -1.52
N GLN A 30 4.62 -35.48 -1.55
CA GLN A 30 4.38 -34.09 -1.15
C GLN A 30 4.81 -33.82 0.31
N SER A 31 4.72 -34.82 1.19
CA SER A 31 5.08 -34.73 2.61
C SER A 31 6.55 -34.38 2.89
N ASP A 32 7.42 -34.43 1.88
CA ASP A 32 8.82 -34.07 1.99
C ASP A 32 9.01 -32.56 2.24
N LEU A 33 7.99 -31.75 1.94
CA LEU A 33 7.96 -30.32 2.19
C LEU A 33 7.14 -29.98 3.44
N ARG A 34 7.71 -29.16 4.33
CA ARG A 34 7.02 -28.58 5.49
C ARG A 34 6.77 -27.10 5.27
N TRP A 35 5.51 -26.68 5.37
CA TRP A 35 5.10 -25.31 5.07
C TRP A 35 5.04 -24.44 6.33
N LYS A 36 5.38 -23.16 6.15
CA LYS A 36 5.03 -22.06 7.06
C LYS A 36 4.39 -20.97 6.21
N MET A 37 3.34 -20.34 6.73
CA MET A 37 2.65 -19.24 6.05
C MET A 37 2.28 -18.16 7.04
N THR A 38 2.08 -16.95 6.53
CA THR A 38 1.60 -15.82 7.32
C THR A 38 0.70 -14.93 6.47
N GLY A 39 -0.33 -14.39 7.10
CA GLY A 39 -1.15 -13.29 6.59
C GLY A 39 -0.73 -11.98 7.25
N ASN A 40 -1.71 -11.14 7.58
CA ASN A 40 -1.48 -10.05 8.53
C ASN A 40 -1.01 -10.60 9.88
N LEU A 41 -0.22 -9.81 10.62
CA LEU A 41 0.25 -10.21 11.94
C LEU A 41 -0.97 -10.47 12.85
N GLY A 42 -1.00 -11.64 13.48
CA GLY A 42 -2.09 -12.08 14.35
C GLY A 42 -3.31 -12.68 13.64
N GLY A 43 -3.41 -12.59 12.30
CA GLY A 43 -4.58 -13.10 11.58
C GLY A 43 -5.88 -12.45 12.07
N GLU A 44 -6.83 -13.26 12.53
CA GLU A 44 -8.10 -12.78 13.11
C GLU A 44 -7.90 -12.00 14.42
N GLN A 45 -6.80 -12.22 15.14
CA GLN A 45 -6.37 -11.39 16.27
C GLN A 45 -5.50 -10.22 15.78
N TYR A 46 -6.05 -9.44 14.82
CA TYR A 46 -5.35 -8.34 14.16
C TYR A 46 -4.94 -7.23 15.14
N HIS A 47 -3.80 -6.60 14.87
CA HIS A 47 -3.17 -5.65 15.80
C HIS A 47 -3.72 -4.21 15.70
N ASP A 48 -4.13 -3.76 14.50
CA ASP A 48 -4.63 -2.39 14.32
C ASP A 48 -6.17 -2.34 14.43
N LEU A 49 -6.64 -2.09 15.65
CA LEU A 49 -8.07 -2.00 15.95
C LEU A 49 -8.71 -0.69 15.42
N ILE A 50 -7.90 0.32 15.09
CA ILE A 50 -8.39 1.61 14.61
C ILE A 50 -8.65 1.56 13.11
N ARG A 51 -7.74 0.93 12.35
CA ARG A 51 -7.86 0.82 10.89
C ARG A 51 -8.58 -0.46 10.45
N GLY A 52 -8.80 -1.39 11.37
CA GLY A 52 -9.63 -2.56 11.17
C GLY A 52 -8.90 -3.76 10.54
N PRO A 53 -9.60 -4.90 10.40
CA PRO A 53 -8.98 -6.20 10.13
C PRO A 53 -8.38 -6.34 8.72
N LEU A 54 -8.72 -5.45 7.78
CA LEU A 54 -8.38 -5.58 6.36
C LEU A 54 -7.41 -4.51 5.84
N ASN A 55 -6.99 -3.58 6.70
CA ASN A 55 -6.06 -2.51 6.30
C ASN A 55 -4.67 -3.07 5.95
N GLU A 56 -4.25 -4.10 6.68
CA GLU A 56 -2.91 -4.70 6.59
C GLU A 56 -2.96 -6.07 5.93
N GLY A 57 -1.97 -6.33 5.09
CA GLY A 57 -1.64 -7.62 4.52
C GLY A 57 -0.44 -8.28 5.18
N ALA A 58 0.24 -9.11 4.40
CA ALA A 58 1.27 -10.01 4.88
C ALA A 58 2.71 -9.52 4.65
N MET A 59 2.94 -8.35 4.08
CA MET A 59 4.31 -7.88 3.83
C MET A 59 5.05 -7.66 5.16
N PHE A 60 6.36 -7.89 5.18
CA PHE A 60 7.16 -7.71 6.40
C PHE A 60 6.95 -6.33 7.02
N ALA A 61 7.01 -5.26 6.22
CA ALA A 61 6.78 -3.89 6.70
C ALA A 61 5.36 -3.67 7.25
N GLU A 62 4.35 -4.36 6.72
CA GLU A 62 2.98 -4.35 7.27
C GLU A 62 2.95 -5.00 8.63
N ARG A 63 3.48 -6.23 8.76
CA ARG A 63 3.52 -6.97 10.03
C ARG A 63 4.28 -6.21 11.11
N GLN A 64 5.39 -5.56 10.77
CA GLN A 64 6.15 -4.72 11.69
C GLN A 64 5.41 -3.41 12.06
N GLY A 65 4.40 -2.99 11.29
CA GLY A 65 3.68 -1.73 11.51
C GLY A 65 4.37 -0.51 10.91
N TYR A 66 5.33 -0.69 10.00
CA TYR A 66 6.12 0.41 9.45
C TYR A 66 5.36 1.34 8.49
N HIS A 67 4.14 0.96 8.08
CA HIS A 67 3.23 1.79 7.31
C HIS A 67 2.53 2.87 8.17
N LEU A 68 2.62 2.75 9.50
CA LEU A 68 2.07 3.73 10.44
C LEU A 68 2.89 5.03 10.43
N PRO A 69 2.31 6.16 10.86
CA PRO A 69 3.04 7.42 11.01
C PRO A 69 4.29 7.28 11.88
N GLN A 70 5.37 7.98 11.51
CA GLN A 70 6.65 7.99 12.25
C GLN A 70 7.27 6.59 12.47
N PRO A 71 7.50 5.79 11.40
CA PRO A 71 8.19 4.52 11.53
C PRO A 71 9.64 4.71 12.01
N PRO A 72 10.29 3.66 12.56
CA PRO A 72 11.66 3.75 13.07
C PRO A 72 12.67 3.68 11.91
N SER A 73 12.61 4.65 11.00
CA SER A 73 13.34 4.68 9.73
C SER A 73 14.71 5.36 9.80
N ASP A 74 15.12 5.88 10.96
CA ASP A 74 16.37 6.64 11.12
C ASP A 74 17.62 5.84 10.71
N THR A 75 17.56 4.51 10.82
CA THR A 75 18.65 3.61 10.44
C THR A 75 18.49 3.00 9.05
N TRP A 76 17.46 3.39 8.30
CA TRP A 76 17.18 2.83 6.98
C TRP A 76 18.04 3.49 5.90
N GLU A 77 18.26 2.78 4.80
CA GLU A 77 18.93 3.35 3.63
C GLU A 77 18.09 4.51 3.07
N THR A 78 18.72 5.67 2.84
CA THR A 78 18.09 6.75 2.08
C THR A 78 18.09 6.38 0.60
N ARG A 79 16.92 5.92 0.12
CA ARG A 79 16.72 5.47 -1.26
C ARG A 79 15.39 6.00 -1.80
N SER A 80 15.41 6.49 -3.03
CA SER A 80 14.21 7.00 -3.70
C SER A 80 13.55 5.92 -4.57
N PRO A 81 12.22 5.73 -4.49
CA PRO A 81 11.49 4.83 -5.39
C PRO A 81 11.43 5.35 -6.83
N PHE A 82 11.75 6.64 -7.06
CA PHE A 82 11.68 7.29 -8.37
C PHE A 82 12.95 7.14 -9.20
N THR A 83 14.11 7.04 -8.56
CA THR A 83 15.41 6.99 -9.26
C THR A 83 16.09 5.63 -9.14
N LYS A 84 16.11 5.06 -7.94
CA LYS A 84 16.80 3.79 -7.68
C LYS A 84 15.83 2.61 -7.59
N GLY A 85 14.67 2.80 -6.96
CA GLY A 85 13.70 1.73 -6.77
C GLY A 85 14.33 0.48 -6.14
N ILE A 86 13.94 -0.70 -6.60
CA ILE A 86 14.58 -1.98 -6.26
C ILE A 86 15.33 -2.53 -7.48
N GLU A 87 16.47 -3.18 -7.26
CA GLU A 87 17.37 -3.58 -8.35
C GLU A 87 17.08 -4.98 -8.90
N LYS A 88 16.47 -5.85 -8.09
CA LYS A 88 16.11 -7.24 -8.42
C LYS A 88 14.66 -7.52 -8.04
N SER A 89 14.12 -8.66 -8.49
CA SER A 89 12.79 -9.12 -8.08
C SER A 89 12.70 -9.19 -6.57
N GLY A 90 11.61 -8.66 -6.02
CA GLY A 90 11.43 -8.52 -4.58
C GLY A 90 10.49 -7.38 -4.23
N VAL A 91 10.41 -7.08 -2.94
CA VAL A 91 9.54 -6.03 -2.39
C VAL A 91 10.40 -5.00 -1.67
N GLY A 92 10.35 -3.75 -2.14
CA GLY A 92 10.86 -2.58 -1.41
C GLY A 92 9.74 -1.89 -0.64
N PHE A 93 10.09 -1.25 0.46
CA PHE A 93 9.18 -0.42 1.26
C PHE A 93 9.80 0.96 1.44
N PHE A 94 9.08 1.99 1.01
CA PHE A 94 9.54 3.37 1.02
C PHE A 94 8.61 4.20 1.88
N THR A 95 9.15 5.08 2.71
CA THR A 95 8.35 5.99 3.53
C THR A 95 8.93 7.39 3.50
N THR A 96 8.07 8.39 3.62
CA THR A 96 8.45 9.78 3.76
C THR A 96 7.32 10.56 4.46
N SER A 97 7.59 11.81 4.80
CA SER A 97 6.57 12.72 5.33
C SER A 97 6.63 14.08 4.64
N PHE A 98 5.49 14.76 4.57
CA PHE A 98 5.40 16.10 4.03
C PHE A 98 4.31 16.93 4.73
N PRO A 99 4.52 18.24 4.89
CA PRO A 99 3.49 19.14 5.39
C PRO A 99 2.52 19.54 4.28
N LEU A 100 1.25 19.73 4.64
CA LEU A 100 0.27 20.47 3.84
C LEU A 100 -0.15 21.74 4.59
N ASN A 101 -0.44 22.79 3.82
CA ASN A 101 -0.99 24.05 4.34
C ASN A 101 -2.02 24.62 3.37
N LEU A 102 -3.15 23.93 3.25
CA LEU A 102 -4.23 24.30 2.32
C LEU A 102 -5.12 25.41 2.89
N PRO A 103 -5.71 26.28 2.03
CA PRO A 103 -6.53 27.40 2.49
C PRO A 103 -7.83 26.91 3.15
N LYS A 104 -8.23 27.60 4.22
CA LYS A 104 -9.52 27.35 4.90
C LYS A 104 -10.69 27.84 4.04
N GLY A 105 -11.85 27.20 4.18
CA GLY A 105 -13.08 27.57 3.45
C GLY A 105 -13.15 27.03 2.02
N TYR A 106 -12.21 26.16 1.64
CA TYR A 106 -12.22 25.48 0.35
C TYR A 106 -12.22 23.98 0.57
N ASP A 107 -13.10 23.29 -0.15
CA ASP A 107 -12.97 21.86 -0.38
C ASP A 107 -12.02 21.65 -1.56
N ILE A 108 -10.91 20.96 -1.31
CA ILE A 108 -9.84 20.72 -2.30
C ILE A 108 -9.59 19.22 -2.35
N PRO A 109 -10.23 18.49 -3.27
CA PRO A 109 -9.97 17.06 -3.42
C PRO A 109 -8.52 16.81 -3.80
N LEU A 110 -7.81 16.02 -2.98
CA LEU A 110 -6.45 15.58 -3.25
C LEU A 110 -6.44 14.12 -3.71
N ARG A 111 -5.54 13.83 -4.65
CA ARG A 111 -5.37 12.49 -5.21
C ARG A 111 -3.91 12.15 -5.45
N PHE A 112 -3.55 10.89 -5.18
CA PHE A 112 -2.26 10.35 -5.54
C PHE A 112 -2.35 9.71 -6.93
N VAL A 113 -1.52 10.16 -7.85
CA VAL A 113 -1.53 9.74 -9.25
C VAL A 113 -0.25 8.98 -9.57
N PHE A 114 -0.38 7.69 -9.90
CA PHE A 114 0.71 6.89 -10.44
C PHE A 114 0.84 7.09 -11.95
N ALA A 115 2.06 7.22 -12.45
CA ALA A 115 2.29 7.23 -13.89
C ALA A 115 2.04 5.82 -14.46
N PHE A 116 1.16 5.73 -15.46
CA PHE A 116 0.90 4.46 -16.15
C PHE A 116 1.82 4.32 -17.37
N ASN A 117 2.24 3.07 -17.60
CA ASN A 117 3.09 2.66 -18.72
C ASN A 117 2.62 3.10 -20.13
N GLY A 118 1.36 3.55 -20.29
CA GLY A 118 0.81 3.99 -21.57
C GLY A 118 0.91 5.49 -21.88
N SER A 119 1.44 6.34 -21.00
CA SER A 119 1.27 7.81 -21.12
C SER A 119 2.49 8.62 -21.57
N THR A 120 3.72 8.09 -21.47
CA THR A 120 4.92 8.81 -21.92
C THR A 120 5.99 7.83 -22.43
N ASN A 121 6.79 8.26 -23.41
CA ASN A 121 7.88 7.50 -24.04
C ASN A 121 9.04 7.09 -23.10
N VAL A 122 8.86 7.15 -21.78
CA VAL A 122 9.93 6.95 -20.78
C VAL A 122 9.56 5.89 -19.72
N VAL A 123 8.34 5.34 -19.71
CA VAL A 123 7.93 4.48 -18.58
C VAL A 123 8.44 3.04 -18.74
N HIS A 124 9.22 2.62 -17.73
CA HIS A 124 9.88 1.33 -17.63
C HIS A 124 8.91 0.15 -17.85
N THR A 125 9.25 -0.72 -18.81
CA THR A 125 8.51 -1.91 -19.25
C THR A 125 8.47 -3.05 -18.24
N ARG A 126 8.47 -2.76 -16.92
CA ARG A 126 8.57 -3.79 -15.87
C ARG A 126 7.25 -4.01 -15.15
N ASN A 127 6.98 -5.27 -14.84
CA ASN A 127 5.78 -5.69 -14.15
C ASN A 127 5.98 -5.45 -12.64
N TYR A 128 5.24 -4.49 -12.08
CA TYR A 128 5.29 -4.21 -10.65
C TYR A 128 3.93 -3.88 -10.04
N ARG A 129 3.84 -4.04 -8.72
CA ARG A 129 2.67 -3.70 -7.91
C ARG A 129 3.07 -2.75 -6.80
N CYS A 130 2.17 -1.83 -6.45
CA CYS A 130 2.34 -0.95 -5.31
C CYS A 130 1.12 -0.96 -4.38
N GLN A 131 1.35 -0.82 -3.08
CA GLN A 131 0.34 -0.41 -2.12
C GLN A 131 0.69 0.98 -1.61
N LEU A 132 -0.28 1.89 -1.58
CA LEU A 132 -0.15 3.23 -1.05
C LEU A 132 -0.79 3.30 0.34
N TYR A 133 -0.03 3.77 1.32
CA TYR A 133 -0.52 4.07 2.66
C TYR A 133 -0.42 5.57 2.91
N VAL A 134 -1.48 6.15 3.47
CA VAL A 134 -1.54 7.55 3.89
C VAL A 134 -1.93 7.58 5.37
N ASN A 135 -1.02 8.09 6.20
CA ASN A 135 -1.15 8.11 7.66
C ASN A 135 -1.54 6.74 8.26
N GLY A 136 -1.01 5.66 7.67
CA GLY A 136 -1.28 4.27 8.05
C GLY A 136 -2.47 3.60 7.36
N PHE A 137 -3.34 4.35 6.68
CA PHE A 137 -4.48 3.77 5.96
C PHE A 137 -4.07 3.38 4.54
N GLN A 138 -4.34 2.13 4.15
CA GLN A 138 -4.09 1.66 2.79
C GLN A 138 -5.17 2.21 1.84
N PHE A 139 -4.78 3.12 0.95
CA PHE A 139 -5.68 3.87 0.07
C PHE A 139 -5.48 3.61 -1.43
N GLY A 140 -4.56 2.73 -1.80
CA GLY A 140 -4.37 2.36 -3.19
C GLY A 140 -3.64 1.04 -3.38
N LYS A 141 -4.13 0.23 -4.32
CA LYS A 141 -3.42 -0.92 -4.88
C LYS A 141 -3.22 -0.67 -6.36
N PHE A 142 -2.00 -0.31 -6.73
CA PHE A 142 -1.62 -0.06 -8.11
C PHE A 142 -0.98 -1.32 -8.71
N VAL A 143 -1.42 -1.72 -9.90
CA VAL A 143 -0.87 -2.87 -10.64
C VAL A 143 -0.51 -2.39 -12.03
N ASN A 144 0.77 -2.12 -12.25
CA ASN A 144 1.25 -1.41 -13.45
C ASN A 144 0.91 -2.14 -14.76
N ASN A 145 0.88 -3.48 -14.72
CA ASN A 145 0.63 -4.32 -15.88
C ASN A 145 -0.83 -4.76 -16.04
N LEU A 146 -1.74 -4.21 -15.24
CA LEU A 146 -3.17 -4.53 -15.32
C LEU A 146 -4.05 -3.27 -15.38
N GLY A 147 -3.81 -2.28 -14.53
CA GLY A 147 -4.63 -1.06 -14.47
C GLY A 147 -6.12 -1.36 -14.12
N PRO A 148 -7.06 -0.47 -14.49
CA PRO A 148 -6.86 0.82 -15.16
C PRO A 148 -6.59 1.98 -14.18
N GLN A 149 -6.81 1.77 -12.87
CA GLN A 149 -6.77 2.86 -11.91
C GLN A 149 -5.34 3.36 -11.69
N THR A 150 -5.13 4.64 -11.99
CA THR A 150 -3.90 5.39 -11.74
C THR A 150 -4.10 6.48 -10.70
N ASP A 151 -5.35 6.80 -10.41
CA ASP A 151 -5.78 7.94 -9.61
C ASP A 151 -6.44 7.44 -8.32
N PHE A 152 -5.85 7.80 -7.19
CA PHE A 152 -6.24 7.35 -5.86
C PHE A 152 -6.63 8.58 -5.01
N PRO A 153 -7.92 8.96 -4.99
CA PRO A 153 -8.39 10.06 -4.16
C PRO A 153 -8.26 9.70 -2.68
N VAL A 154 -7.77 10.65 -1.88
CA VAL A 154 -7.64 10.49 -0.42
C VAL A 154 -8.32 11.67 0.25
N PRO A 155 -9.34 11.43 1.11
CA PRO A 155 -10.14 12.50 1.66
C PRO A 155 -9.38 13.32 2.71
N GLU A 156 -9.78 14.58 2.85
CA GLU A 156 -9.45 15.36 4.04
C GLU A 156 -9.94 14.63 5.29
N GLY A 157 -9.10 14.60 6.33
CA GLY A 157 -9.34 13.83 7.55
C GLY A 157 -8.47 12.57 7.62
N ILE A 158 -8.26 11.89 6.48
CA ILE A 158 -7.18 10.91 6.30
C ILE A 158 -5.89 11.59 5.86
N LEU A 159 -6.00 12.67 5.08
CA LEU A 159 -4.93 13.65 4.93
C LEU A 159 -5.12 14.78 5.94
N ASN A 160 -4.03 15.19 6.57
CA ASN A 160 -3.94 16.42 7.34
C ASN A 160 -3.70 17.60 6.40
N TYR A 161 -4.75 18.33 6.04
CA TYR A 161 -4.63 19.46 5.11
C TYR A 161 -3.87 20.67 5.68
N ASN A 162 -3.66 20.73 7.00
CA ASN A 162 -2.89 21.78 7.68
C ASN A 162 -1.92 21.20 8.72
N GLY A 163 -1.13 20.23 8.30
CA GLY A 163 -0.11 19.62 9.15
C GLY A 163 0.71 18.57 8.42
N ASN A 164 1.46 17.79 9.19
CA ASN A 164 2.31 16.74 8.64
C ASN A 164 1.50 15.51 8.22
N ASN A 165 1.89 14.90 7.11
CA ASN A 165 1.38 13.63 6.61
C ASN A 165 2.52 12.66 6.45
N HIS A 166 2.27 11.39 6.75
CA HIS A 166 3.18 10.28 6.49
C HIS A 166 2.63 9.45 5.36
N ILE A 167 3.48 9.12 4.40
CA ILE A 167 3.13 8.17 3.34
C ILE A 167 4.10 7.01 3.32
N ALA A 168 3.59 5.86 2.92
CA ALA A 168 4.41 4.71 2.61
C ALA A 168 3.95 4.05 1.31
N VAL A 169 4.90 3.49 0.57
CA VAL A 169 4.67 2.78 -0.68
C VAL A 169 5.42 1.45 -0.64
N THR A 170 4.70 0.35 -0.83
CA THR A 170 5.35 -0.91 -1.21
C THR A 170 5.62 -0.88 -2.72
N LEU A 171 6.76 -1.39 -3.15
CA LEU A 171 7.11 -1.55 -4.56
C LEU A 171 7.55 -2.98 -4.78
N TRP A 172 6.71 -3.78 -5.44
CA TRP A 172 6.95 -5.19 -5.69
C TRP A 172 7.29 -5.40 -7.17
N GLY A 173 8.56 -5.65 -7.48
CA GLY A 173 9.03 -6.05 -8.81
C GLY A 173 8.82 -7.55 -9.04
N LEU A 174 8.04 -7.90 -10.06
CA LEU A 174 7.58 -9.28 -10.31
C LEU A 174 8.56 -10.08 -11.16
N ASP A 175 9.16 -9.45 -12.14
CA ASP A 175 10.05 -10.05 -13.15
C ASP A 175 11.47 -9.47 -13.14
N GLY A 176 11.76 -8.58 -12.18
CA GLY A 176 13.07 -7.97 -11.99
C GLY A 176 13.00 -6.82 -10.98
N GLY A 177 14.03 -5.96 -10.99
CA GLY A 177 13.97 -4.70 -10.26
C GLY A 177 12.82 -3.80 -10.75
N ALA A 178 12.37 -2.85 -9.94
CA ALA A 178 11.29 -1.92 -10.29
C ALA A 178 11.64 -0.51 -9.83
N VAL A 179 11.26 0.49 -10.62
CA VAL A 179 11.45 1.91 -10.32
C VAL A 179 10.22 2.66 -10.84
N LEU A 180 9.71 3.62 -10.06
CA LEU A 180 8.54 4.41 -10.46
C LEU A 180 8.86 5.39 -11.59
N GLY A 181 10.13 5.78 -11.72
CA GLY A 181 10.60 6.79 -12.67
C GLY A 181 10.30 8.23 -12.21
N PRO A 182 10.79 9.24 -12.93
CA PRO A 182 10.41 10.62 -12.71
C PRO A 182 8.89 10.78 -12.81
N GLU A 183 8.29 11.51 -11.87
CA GLU A 183 6.84 11.73 -11.82
C GLU A 183 5.99 10.44 -11.69
N GLY A 184 6.61 9.31 -11.31
CA GLY A 184 5.92 8.03 -11.18
C GLY A 184 4.83 7.97 -10.11
N LEU A 185 4.82 8.94 -9.18
CA LEU A 185 3.79 9.17 -8.18
C LEU A 185 3.75 10.66 -7.84
N GLN A 186 2.56 11.26 -7.96
CA GLN A 186 2.34 12.69 -7.69
C GLN A 186 1.15 12.89 -6.76
N LEU A 187 1.23 13.90 -5.88
CA LEU A 187 0.06 14.40 -5.18
C LEU A 187 -0.52 15.56 -6.00
N VAL A 188 -1.75 15.39 -6.49
CA VAL A 188 -2.41 16.35 -7.38
C VAL A 188 -3.63 16.93 -6.68
N ALA A 189 -3.77 18.25 -6.74
CA ALA A 189 -4.96 18.96 -6.30
C ALA A 189 -5.95 19.13 -7.45
N SER A 190 -7.22 18.81 -7.18
CA SER A 190 -8.33 19.17 -8.06
C SER A 190 -8.72 20.64 -7.86
N ARG A 191 -9.69 21.11 -8.67
CA ARG A 191 -10.20 22.49 -8.58
C ARG A 191 -10.69 22.80 -7.15
N PRO A 192 -10.17 23.85 -6.51
CA PRO A 192 -10.68 24.30 -5.21
C PRO A 192 -12.13 24.77 -5.32
N ILE A 193 -12.99 24.26 -4.44
CA ILE A 193 -14.40 24.64 -4.35
C ILE A 193 -14.58 25.49 -3.10
N TRP A 194 -14.91 26.77 -3.26
CA TRP A 194 -15.28 27.60 -2.12
C TRP A 194 -16.57 27.04 -1.50
N SER A 195 -16.52 26.68 -0.23
CA SER A 195 -17.55 25.87 0.40
C SER A 195 -17.78 26.30 1.85
N GLY A 196 -19.05 26.28 2.26
CA GLY A 196 -19.45 26.43 3.66
C GLY A 196 -19.27 25.16 4.49
N TYR A 197 -18.68 24.10 3.92
CA TYR A 197 -18.48 22.84 4.65
C TYR A 197 -17.64 23.08 5.91
N ARG A 198 -18.03 22.40 6.98
CA ARG A 198 -17.25 22.39 8.21
C ARG A 198 -16.07 21.44 7.98
N LYS A 199 -14.86 21.96 8.17
CA LYS A 199 -13.63 21.17 8.09
C LYS A 199 -13.77 19.90 8.94
N PRO A 200 -13.56 18.70 8.37
CA PRO A 200 -13.66 17.46 9.11
C PRO A 200 -12.58 17.41 10.19
N THR A 201 -12.92 16.77 11.30
CA THR A 201 -11.91 16.39 12.30
C THR A 201 -10.99 15.35 11.67
N ALA A 202 -9.68 15.49 11.86
CA ALA A 202 -8.73 14.46 11.45
C ALA A 202 -9.08 13.14 12.14
N VAL A 203 -9.02 12.04 11.39
CA VAL A 203 -9.15 10.70 11.98
C VAL A 203 -7.97 10.47 12.90
N GLU A 204 -8.18 9.75 14.00
CA GLU A 204 -7.08 9.37 14.88
C GLU A 204 -6.11 8.44 14.13
N TRP A 205 -4.85 8.86 14.02
CA TRP A 205 -3.79 8.12 13.36
C TRP A 205 -2.61 7.92 14.31
N PRO A 206 -2.71 6.96 15.26
CA PRO A 206 -1.61 6.70 16.17
C PRO A 206 -0.34 6.40 15.39
N GLY A 207 0.78 6.92 15.89
CA GLY A 207 2.09 6.65 15.34
C GLY A 207 2.50 5.20 15.55
N TYR A 208 3.61 4.84 14.92
CA TYR A 208 4.24 3.55 15.07
C TYR A 208 4.53 3.23 16.54
N VAL A 209 4.21 2.01 16.93
CA VAL A 209 4.65 1.40 18.19
C VAL A 209 5.22 0.03 17.85
N LYS A 210 6.36 -0.31 18.47
CA LYS A 210 6.99 -1.62 18.29
C LYS A 210 6.01 -2.73 18.68
N ARG A 211 5.74 -3.64 17.73
CA ARG A 211 4.81 -4.76 17.90
C ARG A 211 5.52 -5.95 18.54
N ARG A 212 5.00 -6.43 19.68
CA ARG A 212 5.51 -7.64 20.34
C ARG A 212 5.21 -8.86 19.47
N GLY A 213 6.20 -9.72 19.26
CA GLY A 213 6.03 -10.96 18.50
C GLY A 213 5.97 -10.80 16.98
N ALA A 214 6.25 -9.60 16.46
CA ALA A 214 6.34 -9.38 15.02
C ALA A 214 7.55 -10.11 14.40
N TYR A 215 7.39 -10.55 13.16
CA TYR A 215 8.37 -11.29 12.35
C TYR A 215 8.23 -10.92 10.87
#